data_AF-A0A194QEM6-F1
#
_entry.id   AF-A0A194QEM6-F1
#
_cell.length_a   1.000
_cell.length_b   1.000
_cell.length_c   1.000
_cell.angle_alpha   90.00
_cell.angle_beta   90.00
_cell.angle_gamma   90.00
#
_symmetry.space_group_name_H-M   'P 1'
#
loop_
_entity.id
_entity.type
_entity.pdbx_description
1 polymer ?
#
loop_
_entity_poly.entity_id
_entity_poly.type
_entity_poly.pdbx_seq_one_letter_code
_entity_poly.pdbx_strand_id
1 'polypeptide(L)'
;MALPIYKYAALPTYRELVENGTASYMQVVSSWVPFNKNTIPGHITASVIQSFASIYGGGWITSFDTNAMVIMVFFKGELELLKIDCADIFGTESNPVSDSIACIRLRNCYKRHVELMK
;
A
#
# COMPACT_ATOMS: atom_id res chain seq x y z
N MET A 1 25.04 -13.58 -3.80
CA MET A 1 24.95 -12.21 -4.34
C MET A 1 25.14 -11.25 -3.16
N ALA A 2 26.29 -10.60 -3.03
CA ALA A 2 26.59 -9.71 -1.91
C ALA A 2 26.14 -8.27 -2.22
N LEU A 3 25.57 -7.59 -1.22
CA LEU A 3 25.21 -6.17 -1.32
C LEU A 3 26.44 -5.33 -1.75
N PRO A 4 26.30 -4.33 -2.64
CA PRO A 4 27.44 -3.59 -3.19
C PRO A 4 28.36 -2.98 -2.12
N ILE A 5 27.77 -2.48 -1.03
CA ILE A 5 28.48 -1.92 0.12
C ILE A 5 29.29 -2.99 0.84
N TYR A 6 28.71 -4.18 1.05
CA TYR A 6 29.42 -5.30 1.68
C TYR A 6 30.58 -5.76 0.81
N LYS A 7 30.39 -5.90 -0.51
CA LYS A 7 31.46 -6.28 -1.44
C LYS A 7 32.60 -5.27 -1.43
N TYR A 8 32.28 -3.97 -1.37
CA TYR A 8 33.26 -2.89 -1.24
C TYR A 8 34.01 -2.89 0.10
N ALA A 9 33.30 -3.18 1.20
CA ALA A 9 33.89 -3.22 2.54
C ALA A 9 34.78 -4.46 2.74
N ALA A 10 34.35 -5.62 2.24
CA ALA A 10 34.96 -6.92 2.53
C ALA A 10 36.08 -7.33 1.55
N LEU A 11 36.13 -6.81 0.31
CA LEU A 11 37.18 -7.15 -0.66
C LEU A 11 38.13 -5.95 -0.90
N PRO A 12 39.37 -5.99 -0.37
CA PRO A 12 40.39 -4.96 -0.63
C PRO A 12 40.75 -4.85 -2.11
N THR A 13 40.86 -5.99 -2.82
CA THR A 13 41.17 -6.02 -4.26
C THR A 13 40.11 -5.33 -5.10
N TYR A 14 38.83 -5.49 -4.74
CA TYR A 14 37.74 -4.80 -5.43
C TYR A 14 37.74 -3.30 -5.13
N ARG A 15 38.09 -2.90 -3.90
CA ARG A 15 38.26 -1.50 -3.52
C ARG A 15 39.35 -0.82 -4.34
N GLU A 16 40.54 -1.41 -4.41
CA GLU A 16 41.67 -0.88 -5.18
C GLU A 16 41.34 -0.78 -6.68
N LEU A 17 40.64 -1.76 -7.24
CA LEU A 17 40.22 -1.73 -8.64
C LEU A 17 39.20 -0.61 -8.94
N VAL A 18 38.34 -0.29 -7.97
CA VAL A 18 37.38 0.82 -8.08
C VAL A 18 38.08 2.16 -7.91
N GLU A 19 38.99 2.29 -6.95
CA GLU A 19 39.77 3.51 -6.72
C GLU A 19 40.69 3.83 -7.91
N ASN A 20 41.29 2.81 -8.52
CA ASN A 20 42.11 2.94 -9.72
C ASN A 20 41.30 3.12 -11.02
N GLY A 21 39.96 3.07 -10.95
CA GLY A 21 39.08 3.26 -12.11
C GLY A 21 39.03 2.09 -13.10
N THR A 22 39.74 0.99 -12.82
CA THR A 22 39.78 -0.23 -13.65
C THR A 22 38.48 -1.04 -13.57
N ALA A 23 37.74 -0.92 -12.45
CA ALA A 23 36.44 -1.54 -12.25
C ALA A 23 35.37 -0.51 -11.87
N SER A 24 34.16 -0.66 -12.41
CA SER A 24 33.02 0.18 -12.03
C SER A 24 32.44 -0.25 -10.67
N TYR A 25 32.06 0.71 -9.84
CA TYR A 25 31.29 0.41 -8.64
C TYR A 25 29.95 -0.27 -9.01
N MET A 26 29.64 -1.40 -8.37
CA MET A 26 28.41 -2.16 -8.56
C MET A 26 27.19 -1.33 -8.15
N GLN A 27 26.32 -1.01 -9.12
CA GLN A 27 25.14 -0.18 -8.91
C GLN A 27 23.95 -1.01 -8.44
N VAL A 28 23.15 -0.46 -7.51
CA VAL A 28 21.89 -1.08 -7.05
C VAL A 28 20.79 -0.94 -8.11
N VAL A 29 20.66 0.25 -8.69
CA VAL A 29 19.71 0.55 -9.77
C VAL A 29 20.45 1.24 -10.91
N SER A 30 20.24 0.74 -12.14
CA SER A 30 20.78 1.38 -13.34
C SER A 30 19.93 2.61 -13.69
N SER A 31 20.41 3.80 -13.37
CA SER A 31 19.78 5.07 -13.79
C SER A 31 20.81 6.08 -14.27
N TRP A 32 20.41 7.02 -15.12
CA TRP A 32 21.25 8.16 -15.45
C TRP A 32 21.20 9.21 -14.33
N VAL A 33 22.33 9.82 -14.01
CA VAL A 33 22.44 10.94 -13.06
C VAL A 33 23.43 11.97 -13.61
N PRO A 34 23.26 13.27 -13.34
CA PRO A 34 24.10 14.33 -13.90
C PRO A 34 25.47 14.47 -13.20
N PHE A 35 26.00 13.39 -12.62
CA PHE A 35 27.28 13.34 -11.91
C PHE A 35 27.91 11.94 -12.01
N ASN A 36 29.20 11.80 -11.67
CA ASN A 36 29.90 10.52 -11.79
C ASN A 36 29.54 9.55 -10.64
N LYS A 37 28.54 8.68 -10.89
CA LYS A 37 28.10 7.62 -9.97
C LYS A 37 29.05 6.42 -9.83
N ASN A 38 30.14 6.37 -10.59
CA ASN A 38 31.13 5.30 -10.48
C ASN A 38 32.14 5.55 -9.35
N THR A 39 32.15 6.77 -8.79
CA THR A 39 32.88 7.08 -7.55
C THR A 39 32.03 6.69 -6.33
N ILE A 40 32.67 6.33 -5.21
CA ILE A 40 31.97 6.00 -3.95
C ILE A 40 31.03 7.13 -3.48
N PRO A 41 31.48 8.40 -3.37
CA PRO A 41 30.57 9.48 -2.97
C PRO A 41 29.41 9.64 -3.96
N GLY A 42 29.69 9.60 -5.27
CA GLY A 42 28.65 9.68 -6.30
C GLY A 42 27.66 8.51 -6.22
N HIS A 43 28.12 7.30 -5.92
CA HIS A 43 27.26 6.13 -5.74
C HIS A 43 26.35 6.26 -4.51
N ILE A 44 26.89 6.72 -3.38
CA ILE A 44 26.11 6.96 -2.17
C ILE A 44 25.04 8.02 -2.45
N THR A 45 25.40 9.14 -3.07
CA THR A 45 24.45 10.20 -3.45
C THR A 45 23.38 9.69 -4.40
N ALA A 46 23.76 8.94 -5.44
CA ALA A 46 22.80 8.35 -6.38
C ALA A 46 21.83 7.38 -5.67
N SER A 47 22.35 6.55 -4.76
CA SER A 47 21.54 5.59 -3.99
C SER A 47 20.52 6.31 -3.11
N VAL A 48 20.93 7.36 -2.38
CA VAL A 48 20.02 8.15 -1.53
C VAL A 48 18.90 8.78 -2.36
N ILE A 49 19.24 9.38 -3.50
CA ILE A 49 18.25 10.01 -4.40
C ILE A 49 17.28 8.96 -4.94
N GLN A 50 17.79 7.82 -5.41
CA GLN A 50 16.98 6.73 -5.94
C GLN A 50 16.05 6.16 -4.86
N SER A 51 16.54 5.94 -3.64
CA SER A 51 15.73 5.48 -2.52
C SER A 51 14.62 6.47 -2.20
N PHE A 52 14.92 7.76 -2.13
CA PHE A 52 13.93 8.80 -1.90
C PHE A 52 12.88 8.84 -3.01
N ALA A 53 13.30 8.83 -4.27
CA ALA A 53 12.39 8.81 -5.42
C ALA A 53 11.49 7.56 -5.42
N SER A 54 12.04 6.40 -5.05
CA SER A 54 11.30 5.13 -4.98
C SER A 54 10.27 5.13 -3.85
N ILE A 55 10.65 5.63 -2.67
CA ILE A 55 9.73 5.79 -1.53
C ILE A 55 8.62 6.78 -1.87
N TYR A 56 8.97 7.90 -2.49
CA TYR A 56 7.99 8.93 -2.85
C TYR A 56 6.99 8.41 -3.91
N GLY A 57 7.50 7.82 -5.00
CA GLY A 57 6.65 7.25 -6.04
C GLY A 57 5.82 6.07 -5.55
N GLY A 58 6.41 5.17 -4.77
CA GLY A 58 5.71 4.05 -4.16
C GLY A 58 4.63 4.51 -3.17
N GLY A 59 4.97 5.44 -2.27
CA GLY A 59 4.04 6.01 -1.30
C GLY A 59 2.86 6.72 -1.96
N TRP A 60 3.09 7.44 -3.06
CA TRP A 60 2.02 8.07 -3.83
C TRP A 60 1.04 7.03 -4.38
N ILE A 61 1.52 6.01 -5.08
CA ILE A 61 0.66 4.94 -5.65
C ILE A 61 -0.07 4.18 -4.52
N THR A 62 0.65 3.78 -3.47
CA THR A 62 0.06 3.09 -2.32
C THR A 62 -1.00 3.93 -1.61
N SER A 63 -0.90 5.26 -1.64
CA SER A 63 -1.95 6.13 -1.07
C SER A 63 -3.27 6.01 -1.83
N PHE A 64 -3.23 5.92 -3.16
CA PHE A 64 -4.44 5.68 -3.97
C PHE A 64 -5.03 4.30 -3.68
N ASP A 65 -4.20 3.27 -3.65
CA ASP A 65 -4.63 1.90 -3.35
C ASP A 65 -5.24 1.82 -1.94
N THR A 66 -4.66 2.52 -0.97
CA THR A 66 -5.16 2.58 0.40
C THR A 66 -6.53 3.25 0.47
N ASN A 67 -6.74 4.36 -0.26
CA ASN A 67 -8.06 5.02 -0.32
C ASN A 67 -9.14 4.09 -0.90
N ALA A 68 -8.82 3.40 -2.00
CA ALA A 68 -9.74 2.41 -2.58
C ALA A 68 -10.04 1.28 -1.59
N MET A 69 -9.02 0.76 -0.89
CA MET A 69 -9.17 -0.27 0.14
C MET A 69 -10.07 0.18 1.29
N VAL A 70 -9.89 1.40 1.81
CA VAL A 70 -10.71 1.94 2.90
C VAL A 70 -12.17 2.04 2.47
N ILE A 71 -12.45 2.54 1.26
CA ILE A 71 -13.81 2.63 0.72
C ILE A 71 -14.43 1.24 0.60
N MET A 72 -13.72 0.27 0.01
CA MET A 72 -14.22 -1.10 -0.14
C MET A 72 -14.50 -1.77 1.22
N VAL A 73 -13.62 -1.59 2.21
CA VAL A 73 -13.81 -2.15 3.55
C VAL A 73 -15.00 -1.49 4.26
N PHE A 74 -15.16 -0.17 4.13
CA PHE A 74 -16.32 0.56 4.65
C PHE A 74 -17.63 0.00 4.08
N PHE A 75 -17.74 -0.09 2.74
CA PHE A 75 -18.93 -0.62 2.09
C PHE A 75 -19.20 -2.08 2.44
N LYS A 76 -18.16 -2.91 2.54
CA LYS A 76 -18.32 -4.29 3.01
C LYS A 76 -18.94 -4.34 4.41
N GLY A 77 -18.46 -3.52 5.34
CA GLY A 77 -19.01 -3.46 6.69
C GLY A 77 -20.47 -3.00 6.71
N GLU A 78 -20.79 -1.95 5.98
CA GLU A 78 -22.15 -1.44 5.86
C GLU A 78 -23.12 -2.45 5.23
N LEU A 79 -22.68 -3.21 4.21
CA LEU A 79 -23.49 -4.26 3.60
C LEU A 79 -23.71 -5.47 4.52
N GLU A 80 -22.74 -5.85 5.35
CA GLU A 80 -22.92 -6.90 6.36
C GLU A 80 -23.90 -6.46 7.45
N LEU A 81 -23.82 -5.20 7.91
CA LEU A 81 -24.81 -4.67 8.86
C LEU A 81 -26.20 -4.64 8.24
N LEU A 82 -26.33 -4.18 6.99
CA LEU A 82 -27.60 -4.18 6.28
C LEU A 82 -28.17 -5.60 6.13
N LYS A 83 -27.32 -6.60 5.87
CA LYS A 83 -27.72 -8.00 5.80
C LYS A 83 -28.24 -8.53 7.14
N ILE A 84 -27.58 -8.17 8.25
CA ILE A 84 -28.04 -8.53 9.60
C ILE A 84 -29.40 -7.87 9.89
N ASP A 85 -29.53 -6.58 9.60
CA ASP A 85 -30.78 -5.84 9.77
C ASP A 85 -31.92 -6.45 8.93
N CYS A 86 -31.63 -6.84 7.67
CA CYS A 86 -32.58 -7.55 6.80
C CYS A 86 -33.05 -8.88 7.39
N ALA A 87 -32.12 -9.66 7.97
CA ALA A 87 -32.43 -10.95 8.57
C ALA A 87 -33.30 -10.80 9.84
N ASP A 88 -33.14 -9.71 10.59
CA ASP A 88 -33.87 -9.47 11.84
C ASP A 88 -35.24 -8.77 11.63
N ILE A 89 -35.63 -8.40 10.40
CA ILE A 89 -36.87 -7.63 10.14
C ILE A 89 -38.10 -8.28 10.80
N PHE A 90 -38.24 -9.59 10.69
CA PHE A 90 -39.39 -10.35 11.18
C PHE A 90 -39.14 -11.06 12.51
N GLY A 91 -37.96 -10.88 13.11
CA GLY A 91 -37.53 -11.62 14.30
C GLY A 91 -37.19 -13.09 13.96
N THR A 92 -37.38 -13.98 14.92
CA THR A 92 -37.14 -15.42 14.75
C THR A 92 -38.47 -16.19 14.73
N GLU A 93 -38.47 -17.41 14.21
CA GLU A 93 -39.66 -18.29 14.26
C GLU A 93 -40.17 -18.50 15.69
N SER A 94 -39.26 -18.51 16.68
CA SER A 94 -39.57 -18.62 18.09
C SER A 94 -40.04 -17.33 18.76
N ASN A 95 -39.79 -16.17 18.16
CA ASN A 95 -40.11 -14.86 18.71
C ASN A 95 -40.40 -13.84 17.57
N PRO A 96 -41.57 -13.96 16.91
CA PRO A 96 -41.93 -13.05 15.84
C PRO A 96 -42.23 -11.64 16.38
N VAL A 97 -41.89 -10.62 15.60
CA VAL A 97 -42.26 -9.23 15.91
C VAL A 97 -43.64 -8.87 15.32
N SER A 98 -44.29 -7.86 15.90
CA SER A 98 -45.57 -7.35 15.38
C SER A 98 -45.41 -6.66 14.03
N ASP A 99 -46.47 -6.67 13.21
CA ASP A 99 -46.48 -6.03 11.88
C ASP A 99 -46.05 -4.56 11.92
N SER A 100 -46.46 -3.81 12.94
CA SER A 100 -46.06 -2.40 13.11
C SER A 100 -44.55 -2.25 13.26
N ILE A 101 -43.91 -3.13 14.03
CA ILE A 101 -42.46 -3.13 14.26
C ILE A 101 -41.75 -3.60 12.99
N ALA A 102 -42.24 -4.65 12.33
CA ALA A 102 -41.69 -5.14 11.07
C ALA A 102 -41.71 -4.06 9.98
N CYS A 103 -42.81 -3.30 9.84
CA CYS A 103 -42.89 -2.17 8.92
C CYS A 103 -41.87 -1.06 9.23
N ILE A 104 -41.64 -0.74 10.51
CA ILE A 104 -40.64 0.26 10.92
C ILE A 104 -39.23 -0.23 10.58
N ARG A 105 -38.91 -1.49 10.90
CA ARG A 105 -37.61 -2.12 10.59
C ARG A 105 -37.35 -2.14 9.09
N LEU A 106 -38.33 -2.55 8.29
CA LEU A 106 -38.25 -2.56 6.83
C LEU A 106 -37.99 -1.15 6.26
N ARG A 107 -38.70 -0.13 6.75
CA ARG A 107 -38.50 1.26 6.31
C ARG A 107 -37.11 1.78 6.65
N ASN A 108 -36.60 1.47 7.84
CA ASN A 108 -35.26 1.86 8.25
C ASN A 108 -34.18 1.17 7.40
N CYS A 109 -34.34 -0.13 7.14
CA CYS A 109 -33.46 -0.90 6.28
C CYS A 109 -33.41 -0.32 4.85
N TYR A 110 -34.57 -0.02 4.26
CA TYR A 110 -34.66 0.63 2.95
C TYR A 110 -33.97 1.99 2.94
N LYS A 111 -34.19 2.82 3.97
CA LYS A 111 -33.55 4.14 4.07
C LYS A 111 -32.03 4.02 4.08
N ARG A 112 -31.48 3.10 4.89
CA ARG A 112 -30.03 2.86 4.96
C ARG A 112 -29.47 2.36 3.63
N HIS A 113 -30.15 1.42 2.97
CA HIS A 113 -29.76 0.97 1.63
C HIS A 113 -29.68 2.12 0.63
N VAL A 114 -30.69 3.00 0.61
CA VAL A 114 -30.72 4.16 -0.28
C VAL A 114 -29.60 5.15 0.05
N GLU A 115 -29.27 5.34 1.34
CA GLU A 115 -28.15 6.20 1.75
C GLU A 115 -26.79 5.62 1.32
N LEU A 116 -26.62 4.29 1.33
CA LEU A 116 -25.39 3.63 0.87
C LEU A 116 -25.22 3.65 -0.65
N MET A 117 -26.31 3.68 -1.41
CA MET A 117 -26.27 3.65 -2.88
C MET A 117 -26.20 5.04 -3.54
N LYS A 118 -26.28 6.12 -2.75
CA LYS A 118 -26.17 7.50 -3.21
C LYS A 118 -24.72 7.96 -3.23
#